data_AF-A0A6A6MYK9-F1
#
_entry.id   AF-A0A6A6MYK9-F1
#
_cell.length_a   1.000
_cell.length_b   1.000
_cell.length_c   1.000
_cell.angle_alpha   90.00
_cell.angle_beta   90.00
_cell.angle_gamma   90.00
#
_symmetry.space_group_name_H-M   'P 1'
#
loop_
_entity.id
_entity.type
_entity.pdbx_description
1 polymer ?
#
loop_
_entity_poly.entity_id
_entity_poly.type
_entity_poly.pdbx_seq_one_letter_code
_entity_poly.pdbx_strand_id
1 'polypeptide(L)'
;MIPALLCNLSHIHDFATFILQQNKGTFLFKGPWLSGMNFLAISDSMNVHYVLSKNFPNYPKGPEFREIFEPLGDGIFNSDSDSWSIQRRIFHSLLVKNKRFDLAVEITLRQKILNGLFPLLENVSQVDMQDVFQRFTFDNICRLVLGFDPNSLSIEFPEIAYQKAFDDIEEIIIYRHALPASIWKLQRWLQIGNEKKFKKSWKIFDVFGAMYYKKRESKMEEIWGKDCLEFKPERWISEGGRIKHVPSYKFVAFNAGPRSCIGKELAFLQMKAIAASVIWNYSLQVVENHSVSPNVSILLYTKRGLRLGF
;
A
#
# COMPACT_ATOMS: atom_id res chain seq x y z
N MET A 1 8.74 -18.63 23.18
CA MET A 1 8.56 -17.95 21.88
C MET A 1 8.80 -16.46 21.92
N ILE A 2 8.26 -15.72 22.91
CA ILE A 2 8.51 -14.28 23.03
C ILE A 2 10.01 -13.94 23.09
N PRO A 3 10.87 -14.64 23.86
CA PRO A 3 12.32 -14.35 23.83
C PRO A 3 12.93 -14.54 22.44
N ALA A 4 12.56 -15.60 21.73
CA ALA A 4 13.04 -15.83 20.35
C ALA A 4 12.54 -14.76 19.37
N LEU A 5 11.29 -14.30 19.54
CA LEU A 5 10.73 -13.20 18.75
C LEU A 5 11.52 -11.91 19.00
N LEU A 6 11.79 -11.56 20.26
CA LEU A 6 12.55 -10.39 20.67
C LEU A 6 13.98 -10.43 20.11
N CYS A 7 14.67 -11.58 20.20
CA CYS A 7 16.01 -11.76 19.64
C CYS A 7 16.06 -11.65 18.12
N ASN A 8 14.94 -11.87 17.43
CA ASN A 8 14.87 -11.85 15.96
C ASN A 8 14.07 -10.66 15.41
N LEU A 9 13.81 -9.61 16.22
CA LEU A 9 13.02 -8.45 15.77
C LEU A 9 13.62 -7.79 14.53
N SER A 10 14.95 -7.71 14.41
CA SER A 10 15.61 -7.12 13.24
C SER A 10 15.49 -7.95 11.96
N HIS A 11 15.13 -9.24 12.08
CA HIS A 11 14.96 -10.19 10.98
C HIS A 11 13.60 -10.89 11.08
N ILE A 12 12.58 -10.16 11.54
CA ILE A 12 11.29 -10.75 11.93
C ILE A 12 10.60 -11.48 10.79
N HIS A 13 10.76 -10.99 9.56
CA HIS A 13 10.18 -11.61 8.35
C HIS A 13 10.86 -12.95 8.04
N ASP A 14 12.19 -13.02 8.11
CA ASP A 14 12.95 -14.25 7.89
C ASP A 14 12.66 -15.27 8.99
N PHE A 15 12.61 -14.81 10.24
CA PHE A 15 12.23 -15.64 11.38
C PHE A 15 10.79 -16.17 11.26
N ALA A 16 9.83 -15.35 10.84
CA ALA A 16 8.46 -15.79 10.60
C ALA A 16 8.38 -16.83 9.48
N THR A 17 9.09 -16.61 8.36
CA THR A 17 9.19 -17.59 7.26
C THR A 17 9.78 -18.91 7.76
N PHE A 18 10.88 -18.86 8.51
CA PHE A 18 11.51 -20.04 9.08
C PHE A 18 10.54 -20.82 9.97
N ILE A 19 9.86 -20.15 10.91
CA ILE A 19 8.87 -20.78 11.79
C ILE A 19 7.74 -21.42 10.98
N LEU A 20 7.22 -20.74 9.96
CA LEU A 20 6.16 -21.28 9.11
C LEU A 20 6.64 -22.53 8.35
N GLN A 21 7.86 -22.53 7.80
CA GLN A 21 8.44 -23.69 7.13
C GLN A 21 8.55 -24.90 8.07
N GLN A 22 9.03 -24.69 9.30
CA GLN A 22 9.13 -25.76 10.30
C GLN A 22 7.76 -26.33 10.70
N ASN A 23 6.68 -25.54 10.57
CA ASN A 23 5.33 -25.93 10.94
C ASN A 23 4.43 -26.21 9.72
N LYS A 24 5.02 -26.63 8.58
CA LYS A 24 4.28 -26.98 7.34
C LYS A 24 3.31 -25.88 6.89
N GLY A 25 3.70 -24.64 7.10
CA GLY A 25 2.99 -23.44 6.68
C GLY A 25 1.85 -22.98 7.59
N THR A 26 1.62 -23.60 8.77
CA THR A 26 0.60 -23.13 9.73
C THR A 26 1.17 -23.08 11.13
N PHE A 27 1.09 -21.93 11.79
CA PHE A 27 1.71 -21.71 13.09
C PHE A 27 0.81 -20.90 14.03
N LEU A 28 0.58 -21.40 15.24
CA LEU A 28 -0.17 -20.70 16.27
C LEU A 28 0.77 -19.91 17.19
N PHE A 29 0.75 -18.59 17.06
CA PHE A 29 1.43 -17.68 17.96
C PHE A 29 0.53 -17.33 19.15
N LYS A 30 1.05 -17.51 20.37
CA LYS A 30 0.45 -17.01 21.60
C LYS A 30 1.37 -15.96 22.22
N GLY A 31 0.88 -14.73 22.30
CA GLY A 31 1.60 -13.60 22.87
C GLY A 31 1.58 -13.57 24.40
N PRO A 32 2.14 -12.51 25.01
CA PRO A 32 2.07 -12.27 26.44
C PRO A 32 0.63 -12.34 26.97
N TRP A 33 0.42 -12.79 28.22
CA TRP A 33 -0.93 -13.05 28.76
C TRP A 33 -1.87 -11.83 28.65
N LEU A 34 -1.34 -10.60 28.67
CA LEU A 34 -2.13 -9.35 28.68
C LEU A 34 -2.32 -8.72 27.31
N SER A 35 -1.56 -9.11 26.29
CA SER A 35 -1.53 -8.34 25.03
C SER A 35 -2.64 -8.71 24.06
N GLY A 36 -3.37 -9.81 24.29
CA GLY A 36 -4.38 -10.29 23.34
C GLY A 36 -3.81 -10.86 22.04
N MET A 37 -2.49 -10.84 21.86
CA MET A 37 -1.78 -11.21 20.62
C MET A 37 -1.78 -12.73 20.36
N ASN A 38 -2.94 -13.29 20.06
CA ASN A 38 -3.06 -14.69 19.63
C ASN A 38 -3.34 -14.70 18.13
N PHE A 39 -2.38 -15.20 17.34
CA PHE A 39 -2.47 -15.22 15.88
C PHE A 39 -2.28 -16.63 15.36
N LEU A 40 -3.14 -17.03 14.41
CA LEU A 40 -2.87 -18.18 13.56
C LEU A 40 -2.25 -17.69 12.25
N ALA A 41 -0.95 -17.88 12.11
CA ALA A 41 -0.24 -17.57 10.88
C ALA A 41 -0.39 -18.74 9.89
N ILE A 42 -0.79 -18.43 8.66
CA ILE A 42 -0.98 -19.39 7.57
C ILE A 42 -0.22 -18.94 6.32
N SER A 43 0.45 -19.88 5.67
CA SER A 43 1.18 -19.69 4.41
C SER A 43 0.93 -20.83 3.41
N ASP A 44 0.33 -21.94 3.85
CA ASP A 44 -0.16 -22.97 2.93
C ASP A 44 -1.25 -22.39 2.01
N SER A 45 -1.05 -22.58 0.70
CA SER A 45 -1.91 -21.96 -0.32
C SER A 45 -3.37 -22.45 -0.28
N MET A 46 -3.62 -23.67 0.19
CA MET A 46 -4.98 -24.21 0.31
C MET A 46 -5.68 -23.63 1.53
N ASN A 47 -4.99 -23.50 2.66
CA ASN A 47 -5.52 -22.82 3.85
C ASN A 47 -5.81 -21.34 3.56
N VAL A 48 -4.89 -20.66 2.86
CA VAL A 48 -5.07 -19.28 2.40
C VAL A 48 -6.29 -19.17 1.47
N HIS A 49 -6.45 -20.08 0.49
CA HIS A 49 -7.62 -20.10 -0.38
C HIS A 49 -8.92 -20.35 0.41
N TYR A 50 -8.87 -21.23 1.41
CA TYR A 50 -10.02 -21.52 2.24
C TYR A 50 -10.47 -20.28 3.01
N VAL A 51 -9.56 -19.64 3.75
CA VAL A 51 -9.85 -18.46 4.57
C VAL A 51 -10.27 -17.27 3.72
N LEU A 52 -9.51 -16.95 2.66
CA LEU A 52 -9.73 -15.73 1.89
C LEU A 52 -10.81 -15.87 0.82
N SER A 53 -11.21 -17.10 0.45
CA SER A 53 -12.17 -17.32 -0.65
C SER A 53 -13.32 -18.26 -0.29
N LYS A 54 -13.04 -19.51 0.10
CA LYS A 54 -14.09 -20.53 0.25
C LYS A 54 -14.97 -20.35 1.47
N ASN A 55 -14.40 -19.86 2.57
CA ASN A 55 -15.09 -19.70 3.85
C ASN A 55 -15.01 -18.26 4.37
N PHE A 56 -14.89 -17.29 3.44
CA PHE A 56 -14.66 -15.89 3.72
C PHE A 56 -15.61 -15.25 4.77
N PRO A 57 -16.94 -15.50 4.75
CA PRO A 57 -17.85 -14.88 5.73
C PRO A 57 -17.55 -15.22 7.19
N ASN A 58 -16.87 -16.34 7.44
CA ASN A 58 -16.50 -16.79 8.78
C ASN A 58 -15.17 -16.18 9.30
N TYR A 59 -14.51 -15.33 8.51
CA TYR A 59 -13.25 -14.66 8.89
C TYR A 59 -13.37 -13.12 8.81
N PRO A 60 -14.27 -12.49 9.61
CA PRO A 60 -14.31 -11.03 9.74
C PRO A 60 -13.01 -10.51 10.36
N LYS A 61 -12.69 -9.23 10.18
CA LYS A 61 -11.55 -8.62 10.90
C LYS A 61 -11.92 -8.39 12.36
N GLY A 62 -13.16 -7.98 12.60
CA GLY A 62 -13.72 -7.86 13.94
C GLY A 62 -13.38 -6.53 14.64
N PRO A 63 -13.92 -6.33 15.85
CA PRO A 63 -13.86 -5.05 16.56
C PRO A 63 -12.46 -4.68 17.05
N GLU A 64 -11.65 -5.67 17.46
CA GLU A 64 -10.26 -5.43 17.89
C GLU A 64 -9.40 -4.89 16.75
N PHE A 65 -9.51 -5.49 15.56
CA PHE A 65 -8.84 -4.98 14.36
C PHE A 65 -9.28 -3.55 14.06
N ARG A 66 -10.60 -3.27 14.08
CA ARG A 66 -11.13 -1.93 13.82
C ARG A 66 -10.62 -0.89 14.81
N GLU A 67 -10.45 -1.26 16.08
CA GLU A 67 -9.90 -0.38 17.10
C GLU A 67 -8.41 -0.09 16.87
N ILE A 68 -7.61 -1.11 16.56
CA ILE A 68 -6.18 -0.93 16.31
C ILE A 68 -5.96 -0.10 15.03
N PHE A 69 -6.70 -0.42 13.97
CA PHE A 69 -6.64 0.24 12.67
C PHE A 69 -7.55 1.47 12.56
N GLU A 70 -8.06 2.04 13.66
CA GLU A 70 -8.80 3.31 13.69
C GLU A 70 -8.23 4.40 12.75
N PRO A 71 -6.89 4.57 12.58
CA PRO A 71 -6.35 5.55 11.63
C PRO A 71 -6.80 5.37 10.17
N LEU A 72 -7.27 4.18 9.77
CA LEU A 72 -7.81 3.94 8.43
C LEU A 72 -9.30 4.31 8.31
N GLY A 73 -9.90 4.85 9.37
CA GLY A 73 -11.31 5.24 9.44
C GLY A 73 -12.26 4.05 9.35
N ASP A 74 -13.50 4.28 8.92
CA ASP A 74 -14.54 3.24 8.79
C ASP A 74 -14.76 2.77 7.34
N GLY A 75 -13.78 3.06 6.48
CA GLY A 75 -13.82 2.74 5.06
C GLY A 75 -13.65 1.25 4.75
N ILE A 76 -13.39 0.94 3.48
CA ILE A 76 -13.31 -0.42 2.95
C ILE A 76 -12.23 -1.29 3.62
N PHE A 77 -11.23 -0.64 4.22
CA PHE A 77 -10.16 -1.31 4.95
C PHE A 77 -10.62 -1.86 6.32
N ASN A 78 -11.49 -1.15 7.03
CA ASN A 78 -11.90 -1.48 8.40
C ASN A 78 -13.33 -2.00 8.53
N SER A 79 -14.15 -1.86 7.50
CA SER A 79 -15.49 -2.43 7.46
C SER A 79 -15.47 -3.96 7.27
N ASP A 80 -16.56 -4.59 7.71
CA ASP A 80 -16.90 -6.00 7.51
C ASP A 80 -18.34 -6.15 6.99
N SER A 81 -18.71 -7.37 6.61
CA SER A 81 -20.07 -7.78 6.21
C SER A 81 -20.72 -6.88 5.16
N ASP A 82 -21.95 -6.42 5.38
CA ASP A 82 -22.74 -5.65 4.40
C ASP A 82 -22.12 -4.28 4.10
N SER A 83 -21.62 -3.58 5.13
CA SER A 83 -20.94 -2.29 4.96
C SER A 83 -19.73 -2.44 4.03
N TRP A 84 -18.91 -3.47 4.26
CA TRP A 84 -17.78 -3.77 3.38
C TRP A 84 -18.25 -4.11 1.96
N SER A 85 -19.29 -4.92 1.83
CA SER A 85 -19.80 -5.37 0.52
C SER A 85 -20.34 -4.21 -0.32
N ILE A 86 -21.04 -3.26 0.31
CA ILE A 86 -21.55 -2.04 -0.33
C ILE A 86 -20.39 -1.16 -0.81
N GLN A 87 -19.46 -0.83 0.09
CA GLN A 87 -18.30 -0.01 -0.24
C GLN A 87 -17.47 -0.66 -1.36
N ARG A 88 -17.26 -1.98 -1.28
CA ARG A 88 -16.55 -2.75 -2.30
C ARG A 88 -17.20 -2.64 -3.68
N ARG A 89 -18.53 -2.73 -3.74
CA ARG A 89 -19.28 -2.61 -5.00
C ARG A 89 -19.14 -1.21 -5.60
N ILE A 90 -19.21 -0.17 -4.77
CA ILE A 90 -19.03 1.23 -5.18
C ILE A 90 -17.61 1.44 -5.73
N PHE A 91 -16.57 1.07 -4.98
CA PHE A 91 -15.21 1.23 -5.47
C PHE A 91 -14.95 0.41 -6.72
N HIS A 92 -15.52 -0.80 -6.83
CA HIS A 92 -15.32 -1.64 -8.01
C HIS A 92 -15.98 -1.00 -9.23
N SER A 93 -17.18 -0.43 -9.13
CA SER A 93 -17.82 0.24 -10.27
C SER A 93 -17.10 1.54 -10.67
N LEU A 94 -16.46 2.22 -9.71
CA LEU A 94 -15.71 3.46 -9.98
C LEU A 94 -14.34 3.19 -10.60
N LEU A 95 -13.60 2.20 -10.09
CA LEU A 95 -12.18 1.97 -10.39
C LEU A 95 -11.93 0.83 -11.37
N VAL A 96 -12.88 -0.10 -11.53
CA VAL A 96 -12.70 -1.32 -12.33
C VAL A 96 -13.74 -1.33 -13.45
N LYS A 97 -13.29 -1.51 -14.70
CA LYS A 97 -14.12 -1.47 -15.93
C LYS A 97 -14.77 -0.10 -16.20
N ASN A 98 -14.19 0.98 -15.67
CA ASN A 98 -14.62 2.33 -15.96
C ASN A 98 -13.65 2.99 -16.94
N LYS A 99 -14.03 3.05 -18.22
CA LYS A 99 -13.18 3.58 -19.29
C LYS A 99 -12.67 5.01 -19.03
N ARG A 100 -13.47 5.84 -18.35
CA ARG A 100 -13.07 7.21 -17.99
C ARG A 100 -11.95 7.21 -16.96
N PHE A 101 -12.04 6.30 -15.99
CA PHE A 101 -11.01 6.12 -14.99
C PHE A 101 -9.73 5.57 -15.64
N ASP A 102 -9.85 4.56 -16.50
CA ASP A 102 -8.71 3.98 -17.22
C ASP A 102 -7.96 5.04 -18.05
N LEU A 103 -8.69 5.90 -18.77
CA LEU A 103 -8.11 7.02 -19.51
C LEU A 103 -7.45 8.05 -18.59
N ALA A 104 -8.10 8.40 -17.47
CA ALA A 104 -7.52 9.32 -16.49
C ALA A 104 -6.22 8.77 -15.90
N VAL A 105 -6.14 7.46 -15.65
CA VAL A 105 -4.92 6.76 -15.22
C VAL A 105 -3.82 6.90 -16.25
N GLU A 106 -4.10 6.62 -17.52
CA GLU A 106 -3.11 6.73 -18.60
C GLU A 106 -2.56 8.16 -18.73
N ILE A 107 -3.44 9.16 -18.78
CA ILE A 107 -3.06 10.57 -18.88
C ILE A 107 -2.21 10.99 -17.69
N THR A 108 -2.65 10.65 -16.48
CA THR A 108 -1.96 11.04 -15.24
C THR A 108 -0.58 10.39 -15.16
N LEU A 109 -0.47 9.10 -15.49
CA LEU A 109 0.80 8.38 -15.50
C LEU A 109 1.77 8.97 -16.50
N ARG A 110 1.33 9.17 -17.75
CA ARG A 110 2.17 9.75 -18.79
C ARG A 110 2.65 11.15 -18.41
N GLN A 111 1.76 11.99 -17.90
CA GLN A 111 2.11 13.33 -17.44
C GLN A 111 3.14 13.29 -16.30
N LYS A 112 2.95 12.43 -15.31
CA LYS A 112 3.88 12.33 -14.17
C LYS A 112 5.23 11.75 -14.57
N ILE A 113 5.27 10.84 -15.55
CA ILE A 113 6.54 10.33 -16.12
C ILE A 113 7.29 11.47 -16.82
N LEU A 114 6.63 12.16 -17.76
CA LEU A 114 7.28 13.16 -18.61
C LEU A 114 7.65 14.44 -17.86
N ASN A 115 6.80 14.88 -16.92
CA ASN A 115 6.95 16.19 -16.27
C ASN A 115 7.48 16.09 -14.83
N GLY A 116 7.60 14.88 -14.28
CA GLY A 116 8.07 14.67 -12.90
C GLY A 116 9.26 13.72 -12.85
N LEU A 117 9.06 12.47 -13.28
CA LEU A 117 10.08 11.43 -13.18
C LEU A 117 11.31 11.74 -14.04
N PHE A 118 11.14 11.96 -15.35
CA PHE A 118 12.29 12.22 -16.23
C PHE A 118 13.07 13.49 -15.85
N PRO A 119 12.41 14.65 -15.61
CA PRO A 119 13.13 15.84 -15.17
C PRO A 119 13.91 15.61 -13.87
N LEU A 120 13.36 14.86 -12.90
CA LEU A 120 14.10 14.54 -11.69
C LEU A 120 15.35 13.70 -12.01
N LEU A 121 15.18 12.60 -12.77
CA LEU A 121 16.27 11.67 -13.06
C LEU A 121 17.37 12.28 -13.94
N GLU A 122 17.03 13.23 -14.82
CA GLU A 122 18.00 13.95 -15.65
C GLU A 122 18.84 14.97 -14.86
N ASN A 123 18.36 15.41 -13.69
CA ASN A 123 19.02 16.44 -12.88
C ASN A 123 19.76 15.88 -11.66
N VAL A 124 19.80 14.56 -11.47
CA VAL A 124 20.45 13.91 -10.33
C VAL A 124 21.38 12.79 -10.81
N SER A 125 22.57 12.69 -10.21
CA SER A 125 23.50 11.59 -10.50
C SER A 125 23.17 10.32 -9.70
N GLN A 126 22.57 10.48 -8.52
CA GLN A 126 22.14 9.40 -7.65
C GLN A 126 20.86 9.80 -6.93
N VAL A 127 19.95 8.84 -6.74
CA VAL A 127 18.70 9.08 -6.02
C VAL A 127 18.23 7.83 -5.29
N ASP A 128 17.47 8.01 -4.22
CA ASP A 128 16.73 6.91 -3.59
C ASP A 128 15.46 6.62 -4.41
N MET A 129 15.51 5.56 -5.21
CA MET A 129 14.39 5.16 -6.06
C MET A 129 13.18 4.69 -5.27
N GLN A 130 13.36 4.26 -4.02
CA GLN A 130 12.22 3.94 -3.16
C GLN A 130 11.38 5.20 -2.90
N ASP A 131 12.04 6.30 -2.51
CA ASP A 131 11.35 7.57 -2.24
C ASP A 131 10.77 8.17 -3.52
N VAL A 132 11.49 8.08 -4.64
CA VAL A 132 10.99 8.50 -5.97
C VAL A 132 9.70 7.77 -6.33
N PHE A 133 9.65 6.43 -6.18
CA PHE A 133 8.45 5.67 -6.49
C PHE A 133 7.31 5.93 -5.49
N GLN A 134 7.61 6.13 -4.21
CA GLN A 134 6.60 6.52 -3.22
C GLN A 134 5.94 7.85 -3.58
N ARG A 135 6.74 8.88 -3.90
CA ARG A 135 6.27 10.20 -4.36
C ARG A 135 5.50 10.10 -5.67
N PHE A 136 6.01 9.35 -6.63
CA PHE A 136 5.34 9.11 -7.91
C PHE A 136 3.95 8.49 -7.69
N THR A 137 3.86 7.41 -6.92
CA THR A 137 2.58 6.74 -6.65
C THR A 137 1.65 7.65 -5.86
N PHE A 138 2.14 8.36 -4.84
CA PHE A 138 1.31 9.28 -4.08
C PHE A 138 0.71 10.37 -4.96
N ASP A 139 1.53 11.05 -5.77
CA ASP A 139 1.07 12.10 -6.67
C ASP A 139 0.02 11.58 -7.65
N ASN A 140 0.24 10.39 -8.25
CA ASN A 140 -0.72 9.77 -9.16
C ASN A 140 -2.04 9.43 -8.45
N ILE A 141 -1.99 8.85 -7.26
CA ILE A 141 -3.21 8.47 -6.52
C ILE A 141 -3.97 9.73 -6.07
N CYS A 142 -3.28 10.75 -5.58
CA CYS A 142 -3.90 12.04 -5.25
C CYS A 142 -4.53 12.67 -6.50
N ARG A 143 -3.86 12.62 -7.64
CA ARG A 143 -4.43 13.16 -8.88
C ARG A 143 -5.67 12.40 -9.33
N LEU A 144 -5.67 11.08 -9.25
CA LEU A 144 -6.78 10.23 -9.68
C LEU A 144 -7.98 10.24 -8.73
N VAL A 145 -7.73 10.16 -7.42
CA VAL A 145 -8.77 10.02 -6.40
C VAL A 145 -9.21 11.38 -5.87
N LEU A 146 -8.25 12.30 -5.72
CA LEU A 146 -8.47 13.61 -5.12
C LEU A 146 -8.58 14.74 -6.15
N GLY A 147 -8.24 14.48 -7.41
CA GLY A 147 -8.31 15.45 -8.51
C GLY A 147 -7.19 16.49 -8.50
N PHE A 148 -6.22 16.40 -7.58
CA PHE A 148 -5.10 17.34 -7.50
C PHE A 148 -3.77 16.61 -7.41
N ASP A 149 -2.76 17.23 -8.00
CA ASP A 149 -1.39 16.77 -7.92
C ASP A 149 -0.70 17.53 -6.76
N PRO A 150 -0.21 16.86 -5.71
CA PRO A 150 0.58 17.49 -4.65
C PRO A 150 1.93 17.97 -5.16
N ASN A 151 2.36 17.48 -6.33
CA ASN A 151 3.65 17.75 -6.95
C ASN A 151 4.81 17.45 -5.99
N SER A 152 4.70 16.33 -5.28
CA SER A 152 5.70 15.92 -4.29
C SER A 152 6.91 15.25 -4.92
N LEU A 153 6.75 14.72 -6.14
CA LEU A 153 7.84 14.34 -7.03
C LEU A 153 8.28 15.55 -7.87
N SER A 154 9.29 16.28 -7.38
CA SER A 154 9.89 17.42 -8.08
C SER A 154 11.40 17.50 -7.82
N ILE A 155 12.11 18.33 -8.60
CA ILE A 155 13.58 18.50 -8.50
C ILE A 155 13.96 19.08 -7.13
N GLU A 156 13.13 19.94 -6.55
CA GLU A 156 13.35 20.54 -5.23
C GLU A 156 13.25 19.52 -4.09
N PHE A 157 12.69 18.34 -4.37
CA PHE A 157 12.57 17.21 -3.45
C PHE A 157 12.05 17.62 -2.06
N PRO A 158 10.88 18.29 -1.97
CA PRO A 158 10.42 18.91 -0.74
C PRO A 158 10.22 17.87 0.38
N GLU A 159 10.41 18.27 1.64
CA GLU A 159 10.01 17.44 2.77
C GLU A 159 8.49 17.35 2.82
N ILE A 160 8.00 16.12 2.92
CA ILE A 160 6.59 15.83 2.78
C ILE A 160 5.98 15.53 4.15
N ALA A 161 5.21 16.48 4.67
CA ALA A 161 4.53 16.32 5.96
C ALA A 161 3.60 15.09 6.01
N TYR A 162 2.96 14.71 4.90
CA TYR A 162 2.07 13.55 4.86
C TYR A 162 2.81 12.20 4.90
N GLN A 163 4.01 12.11 4.31
CA GLN A 163 4.80 10.87 4.27
C GLN A 163 5.24 10.51 5.68
N LYS A 164 5.81 11.48 6.39
CA LYS A 164 6.14 11.35 7.82
C LYS A 164 4.90 11.01 8.66
N ALA A 165 3.77 11.66 8.39
CA ALA A 165 2.53 11.35 9.09
C ALA A 165 2.04 9.91 8.84
N PHE A 166 2.24 9.40 7.62
CA PHE A 166 1.89 8.02 7.25
C PHE A 166 2.81 7.01 7.96
N ASP A 167 4.13 7.23 7.90
CA ASP A 167 5.12 6.39 8.60
C ASP A 167 4.83 6.34 10.12
N ASP A 168 4.47 7.48 10.70
CA ASP A 168 4.07 7.55 12.11
C ASP A 168 2.84 6.67 12.38
N ILE A 169 1.81 6.74 11.53
CA ILE A 169 0.60 5.92 11.65
C ILE A 169 0.93 4.42 11.56
N GLU A 170 1.81 4.02 10.63
CA GLU A 170 2.24 2.63 10.51
C GLU A 170 2.91 2.12 11.80
N GLU A 171 3.83 2.92 12.36
CA GLU A 171 4.52 2.62 13.61
C GLU A 171 3.52 2.48 14.78
N ILE A 172 2.52 3.36 14.83
CA ILE A 172 1.48 3.35 15.87
C ILE A 172 0.63 2.09 15.78
N ILE A 173 0.28 1.64 14.58
CA ILE A 173 -0.50 0.42 14.41
C ILE A 173 0.33 -0.78 14.91
N ILE A 174 1.63 -0.89 14.58
CA ILE A 174 2.50 -1.95 15.12
C ILE A 174 2.56 -1.87 16.66
N TYR A 175 2.72 -0.66 17.19
CA TYR A 175 2.78 -0.42 18.62
C TYR A 175 1.51 -0.85 19.35
N ARG A 176 0.33 -0.57 18.79
CA ARG A 176 -0.97 -1.00 19.32
C ARG A 176 -1.17 -2.52 19.26
N HIS A 177 -0.61 -3.20 18.25
CA HIS A 177 -0.62 -4.66 18.19
C HIS A 177 0.29 -5.27 19.26
N ALA A 178 1.42 -4.65 19.58
CA ALA A 178 2.40 -5.20 20.51
C ALA A 178 1.99 -5.04 21.99
N LEU A 179 1.16 -4.03 22.30
CA LEU A 179 0.81 -3.68 23.68
C LEU A 179 -0.64 -4.02 24.04
N PRO A 180 -0.89 -4.43 25.30
CA PRO A 180 -2.23 -4.52 25.85
C PRO A 180 -3.06 -3.26 25.62
N ALA A 181 -4.34 -3.43 25.28
CA ALA A 181 -5.28 -2.34 25.04
C ALA A 181 -5.34 -1.31 26.19
N SER A 182 -5.25 -1.78 27.44
CA SER A 182 -5.23 -0.92 28.61
C SER A 182 -4.07 0.08 28.61
N ILE A 183 -2.88 -0.32 28.13
CA ILE A 183 -1.67 0.50 28.18
C ILE A 183 -1.74 1.63 27.16
N TRP A 184 -2.01 1.30 25.88
CA TRP A 184 -2.04 2.34 24.86
C TRP A 184 -3.30 3.23 25.02
N LYS A 185 -4.43 2.72 25.52
CA LYS A 185 -5.58 3.57 25.89
C LYS A 185 -5.25 4.55 27.01
N LEU A 186 -4.48 4.12 28.01
CA LEU A 186 -3.99 5.01 29.07
C LEU A 186 -3.05 6.09 28.50
N GLN A 187 -2.13 5.72 27.62
CA GLN A 187 -1.23 6.70 26.97
C GLN A 187 -1.99 7.68 26.09
N ARG A 188 -3.04 7.23 25.41
CA ARG A 188 -3.96 8.10 24.67
C ARG A 188 -4.67 9.07 25.61
N TRP A 189 -5.21 8.58 26.73
CA TRP A 189 -5.86 9.44 27.71
C TRP A 189 -4.91 10.49 28.29
N LEU A 190 -3.68 10.10 28.66
CA LEU A 190 -2.64 10.98 29.18
C LEU A 190 -1.94 11.83 28.10
N GLN A 191 -2.18 11.55 26.81
CA GLN A 191 -1.53 12.23 25.68
C GLN A 191 -0.01 12.18 25.75
N ILE A 192 0.55 10.98 25.99
CA ILE A 192 1.99 10.70 26.06
C ILE A 192 2.42 9.63 25.05
N GLY A 193 3.73 9.54 24.81
CA GLY A 193 4.32 8.49 23.95
C GLY A 193 3.78 8.49 22.51
N ASN A 194 3.65 7.29 21.94
CA ASN A 194 3.23 7.09 20.54
C ASN A 194 1.79 7.55 20.27
N GLU A 195 0.91 7.57 21.27
CA GLU A 195 -0.45 8.09 21.10
C GLU A 195 -0.50 9.63 21.03
N LYS A 196 0.44 10.34 21.66
CA LYS A 196 0.62 11.79 21.44
C LYS A 196 1.09 12.08 20.03
N LYS A 197 2.04 11.27 19.54
CA LYS A 197 2.57 11.32 18.17
C LYS A 197 1.44 11.09 17.18
N PHE A 198 0.61 10.05 17.40
CA PHE A 198 -0.59 9.75 16.62
C PHE A 198 -1.50 10.97 16.45
N LYS A 199 -1.88 11.62 17.56
CA LYS A 199 -2.78 12.78 17.49
C LYS A 199 -2.23 13.93 16.65
N LYS A 200 -0.90 14.11 16.61
CA LYS A 200 -0.28 15.13 15.75
C LYS A 200 -0.33 14.71 14.28
N SER A 201 0.05 13.49 13.97
CA SER A 201 0.06 12.96 12.59
C SER A 201 -1.36 12.87 12.02
N TRP A 202 -2.35 12.50 12.85
CA TRP A 202 -3.77 12.50 12.50
C TRP A 202 -4.27 13.87 12.06
N LYS A 203 -3.89 14.95 12.78
CA LYS A 203 -4.27 16.32 12.40
C LYS A 203 -3.73 16.71 11.02
N ILE A 204 -2.59 16.18 10.60
CA ILE A 204 -2.03 16.43 9.26
C ILE A 204 -2.94 15.79 8.20
N PHE A 205 -3.41 14.56 8.43
CA PHE A 205 -4.38 13.90 7.56
C PHE A 205 -5.74 14.61 7.52
N ASP A 206 -6.25 15.05 8.68
CA ASP A 206 -7.51 15.82 8.75
C ASP A 206 -7.40 17.13 7.95
N VAL A 207 -6.29 17.86 8.09
CA VAL A 207 -6.04 19.10 7.33
C VAL A 207 -5.94 18.81 5.83
N PHE A 208 -5.24 17.74 5.45
CA PHE A 208 -5.14 17.32 4.06
C PHE A 208 -6.51 16.95 3.46
N GLY A 209 -7.34 16.22 4.22
CA GLY A 209 -8.72 15.90 3.85
C GLY A 209 -9.64 17.12 3.79
N ALA A 210 -9.48 18.08 4.68
CA ALA A 210 -10.27 19.32 4.70
C ALA A 210 -9.91 20.28 3.54
N MET A 211 -8.62 20.41 3.20
CA MET A 211 -8.16 21.14 2.00
C MET A 211 -8.80 20.56 0.73
N TYR A 212 -9.04 19.26 0.71
CA TYR A 212 -9.67 18.54 -0.39
C TYR A 212 -11.18 18.83 -0.54
N TYR A 213 -11.95 18.84 0.55
CA TYR A 213 -13.40 19.10 0.50
C TYR A 213 -13.67 20.49 -0.13
N LYS A 214 -12.86 21.49 0.24
CA LYS A 214 -12.95 22.86 -0.25
C LYS A 214 -12.55 23.04 -1.72
N LYS A 215 -11.72 22.15 -2.29
CA LYS A 215 -11.22 22.26 -3.67
C LYS A 215 -12.13 21.56 -4.70
N ARG A 216 -12.82 20.47 -4.32
CA ARG A 216 -13.70 19.68 -5.23
C ARG A 216 -15.03 20.34 -5.57
N GLU A 217 -15.52 21.27 -4.76
CA GLU A 217 -16.78 21.99 -5.02
C GLU A 217 -16.67 22.96 -6.22
N SER A 218 -15.46 23.19 -6.75
CA SER A 218 -15.18 24.24 -7.74
C SER A 218 -15.13 23.82 -9.22
N LYS A 219 -15.06 22.53 -9.60
CA LYS A 219 -14.88 22.12 -11.01
C LYS A 219 -15.41 20.72 -11.32
N MET A 220 -16.55 20.58 -12.01
CA MET A 220 -16.95 19.27 -12.55
C MET A 220 -18.00 19.23 -13.69
N GLU A 221 -17.93 20.10 -14.73
CA GLU A 221 -18.88 20.00 -15.87
C GLU A 221 -18.28 19.86 -17.28
N GLU A 222 -16.98 20.04 -17.50
CA GLU A 222 -16.46 20.25 -18.87
C GLU A 222 -15.58 19.11 -19.46
N ILE A 223 -15.55 17.91 -18.84
CA ILE A 223 -14.45 16.95 -19.12
C ILE A 223 -14.80 15.87 -20.17
N TRP A 224 -16.07 15.65 -20.55
CA TRP A 224 -16.47 14.38 -21.20
C TRP A 224 -17.12 14.48 -22.59
N GLY A 225 -16.44 15.15 -23.53
CA GLY A 225 -16.80 15.23 -24.95
C GLY A 225 -16.77 13.89 -25.71
N LYS A 226 -17.21 13.91 -26.98
CA LYS A 226 -17.49 12.74 -27.83
C LYS A 226 -16.45 12.65 -28.96
N ASP A 227 -15.76 11.51 -29.06
CA ASP A 227 -15.11 10.90 -30.25
C ASP A 227 -13.78 10.21 -29.88
N CYS A 228 -13.83 8.95 -29.40
CA CYS A 228 -12.69 8.29 -28.72
C CYS A 228 -12.46 6.81 -29.06
N LEU A 229 -12.71 6.38 -30.29
CA LEU A 229 -12.63 4.97 -30.67
C LEU A 229 -11.35 4.68 -31.48
N GLU A 230 -10.36 4.02 -30.86
CA GLU A 230 -9.63 2.85 -31.41
C GLU A 230 -8.50 2.34 -30.46
N PHE A 231 -8.36 1.01 -30.34
CA PHE A 231 -7.32 0.32 -29.54
C PHE A 231 -6.97 -1.06 -30.12
N LYS A 232 -5.70 -1.48 -30.06
CA LYS A 232 -5.21 -2.79 -30.54
C LYS A 232 -4.47 -3.62 -29.48
N PRO A 233 -4.84 -4.90 -29.24
CA PRO A 233 -4.57 -5.60 -27.98
C PRO A 233 -3.52 -6.72 -28.05
N GLU A 234 -2.71 -6.85 -29.10
CA GLU A 234 -1.96 -8.10 -29.37
C GLU A 234 -0.74 -8.37 -28.45
N ARG A 235 -0.64 -7.77 -27.26
CA ARG A 235 0.54 -7.85 -26.37
C ARG A 235 0.46 -8.85 -25.21
N TRP A 236 -0.58 -9.68 -25.14
CA TRP A 236 -0.83 -10.53 -23.97
C TRP A 236 -0.81 -12.03 -24.31
N ILE A 237 0.02 -12.46 -25.25
CA ILE A 237 -0.06 -13.78 -25.88
C ILE A 237 1.28 -14.53 -25.68
N SER A 238 1.26 -15.76 -25.14
CA SER A 238 2.45 -16.64 -25.11
C SER A 238 2.74 -17.23 -26.50
N GLU A 239 3.87 -17.91 -26.71
CA GLU A 239 4.24 -18.52 -28.01
C GLU A 239 3.20 -19.51 -28.58
N GLY A 240 2.21 -19.93 -27.78
CA GLY A 240 1.03 -20.69 -28.20
C GLY A 240 -0.32 -20.00 -27.93
N GLY A 241 -0.37 -18.68 -27.76
CA GLY A 241 -1.64 -17.95 -27.76
C GLY A 241 -2.20 -17.49 -26.40
N ARG A 242 -1.59 -17.79 -25.24
CA ARG A 242 -2.31 -17.72 -23.94
C ARG A 242 -1.56 -16.98 -22.80
N ILE A 243 -2.27 -16.16 -22.02
CA ILE A 243 -1.79 -15.64 -20.73
C ILE A 243 -1.76 -16.79 -19.70
N LYS A 244 -0.61 -17.11 -19.10
CA LYS A 244 -0.54 -18.09 -18.01
C LYS A 244 -1.15 -17.50 -16.74
N HIS A 245 -2.38 -17.89 -16.42
CA HIS A 245 -3.07 -17.51 -15.19
C HIS A 245 -2.51 -18.29 -13.99
N VAL A 246 -1.88 -17.57 -13.05
CA VAL A 246 -1.56 -18.11 -11.72
C VAL A 246 -2.67 -17.69 -10.76
N PRO A 247 -3.35 -18.62 -10.06
CA PRO A 247 -4.39 -18.27 -9.11
C PRO A 247 -3.87 -17.35 -8.00
N SER A 248 -4.62 -16.30 -7.66
CA SER A 248 -4.20 -15.26 -6.69
C SER A 248 -3.88 -15.79 -5.29
N TYR A 249 -4.48 -16.91 -4.86
CA TYR A 249 -4.17 -17.53 -3.57
C TYR A 249 -2.77 -18.19 -3.52
N LYS A 250 -2.10 -18.38 -4.66
CA LYS A 250 -0.69 -18.80 -4.73
C LYS A 250 0.28 -17.62 -4.64
N PHE A 251 -0.20 -16.40 -4.86
CA PHE A 251 0.59 -15.17 -4.79
C PHE A 251 -0.25 -14.03 -4.17
N VAL A 252 -0.23 -13.98 -2.83
CA VAL A 252 -1.12 -13.13 -2.03
C VAL A 252 -0.63 -11.68 -1.84
N ALA A 253 0.32 -11.21 -2.66
CA ALA A 253 0.78 -9.81 -2.58
C ALA A 253 -0.36 -8.79 -2.75
N PHE A 254 -1.41 -9.16 -3.48
CA PHE A 254 -2.64 -8.38 -3.61
C PHE A 254 -3.84 -9.06 -2.94
N ASN A 255 -3.62 -9.90 -1.93
CA ASN A 255 -4.64 -10.76 -1.32
C ASN A 255 -5.33 -11.72 -2.34
N ALA A 256 -6.36 -12.42 -1.90
CA ALA A 256 -7.17 -13.29 -2.75
C ALA A 256 -8.67 -13.18 -2.39
N GLY A 257 -9.54 -13.75 -3.24
CA GLY A 257 -10.97 -13.83 -3.01
C GLY A 257 -11.66 -12.46 -2.90
N PRO A 258 -12.75 -12.33 -2.12
CA PRO A 258 -13.49 -11.07 -2.01
C PRO A 258 -12.64 -9.87 -1.55
N ARG A 259 -11.60 -10.11 -0.73
CA ARG A 259 -10.66 -9.08 -0.24
C ARG A 259 -9.44 -8.84 -1.14
N SER A 260 -9.41 -9.37 -2.36
CA SER A 260 -8.38 -9.01 -3.36
C SER A 260 -8.21 -7.49 -3.46
N CYS A 261 -7.00 -6.97 -3.60
CA CYS A 261 -6.77 -5.52 -3.67
C CYS A 261 -7.55 -4.89 -4.83
N ILE A 262 -8.27 -3.81 -4.54
CA ILE A 262 -9.08 -3.12 -5.53
C ILE A 262 -8.25 -2.31 -6.53
N GLY A 263 -7.09 -1.82 -6.08
CA GLY A 263 -6.13 -1.08 -6.90
C GLY A 263 -5.11 -1.98 -7.61
N LYS A 264 -5.30 -3.31 -7.65
CA LYS A 264 -4.33 -4.25 -8.22
C LYS A 264 -3.97 -3.92 -9.67
N GLU A 265 -4.98 -3.72 -10.52
CA GLU A 265 -4.75 -3.46 -11.95
C GLU A 265 -4.08 -2.09 -12.16
N LEU A 266 -4.50 -1.08 -11.40
CA LEU A 266 -3.85 0.22 -11.36
C LEU A 266 -2.38 0.08 -10.97
N ALA A 267 -2.07 -0.62 -9.88
CA ALA A 267 -0.70 -0.84 -9.43
C ALA A 267 0.16 -1.53 -10.50
N PHE A 268 -0.35 -2.59 -11.14
CA PHE A 268 0.38 -3.24 -12.24
C PHE A 268 0.61 -2.33 -13.44
N LEU A 269 -0.36 -1.50 -13.80
CA LEU A 269 -0.21 -0.54 -14.88
C LEU A 269 0.86 0.50 -14.55
N GLN A 270 0.85 1.06 -13.34
CA GLN A 270 1.90 1.99 -12.89
C GLN A 270 3.28 1.33 -12.91
N MET A 271 3.41 0.14 -12.31
CA MET A 271 4.69 -0.59 -12.27
C MET A 271 5.23 -0.87 -13.67
N LYS A 272 4.38 -1.35 -14.60
CA LYS A 272 4.79 -1.64 -15.98
C LYS A 272 5.20 -0.37 -16.73
N ALA A 273 4.42 0.70 -16.61
CA ALA A 273 4.72 1.96 -17.28
C ALA A 273 6.05 2.55 -16.79
N ILE A 274 6.25 2.62 -15.48
CA ILE A 274 7.49 3.10 -14.88
C ILE A 274 8.67 2.21 -15.27
N ALA A 275 8.54 0.88 -15.12
CA ALA A 275 9.63 -0.04 -15.46
C ALA A 275 10.01 0.07 -16.95
N ALA A 276 9.03 0.10 -17.86
CA ALA A 276 9.29 0.27 -19.28
C ALA A 276 9.96 1.61 -19.59
N SER A 277 9.46 2.71 -19.01
CA SER A 277 10.03 4.05 -19.20
C SER A 277 11.44 4.18 -18.63
N VAL A 278 11.72 3.62 -17.45
CA VAL A 278 13.04 3.74 -16.82
C VAL A 278 14.06 2.85 -17.52
N ILE A 279 13.75 1.57 -17.76
CA ILE A 279 14.67 0.62 -18.41
C ILE A 279 15.01 1.05 -19.84
N TRP A 280 14.06 1.67 -20.55
CA TRP A 280 14.30 2.13 -21.92
C TRP A 280 15.21 3.36 -21.99
N ASN A 281 15.17 4.26 -21.00
CA ASN A 281 15.83 5.56 -21.08
C ASN A 281 17.09 5.68 -20.20
N TYR A 282 17.29 4.81 -19.21
CA TYR A 282 18.38 4.95 -18.23
C TYR A 282 19.13 3.63 -17.99
N SER A 283 20.44 3.75 -17.68
CA SER A 283 21.24 2.64 -17.17
C SER A 283 21.34 2.75 -15.66
N LEU A 284 20.71 1.84 -14.93
CA LEU A 284 20.68 1.90 -13.47
C LEU A 284 21.81 1.08 -12.85
N GLN A 285 22.53 1.67 -11.90
CA GLN A 285 23.48 0.96 -11.06
C GLN A 285 23.18 1.17 -9.58
N VAL A 286 23.17 0.09 -8.79
CA VAL A 286 23.08 0.22 -7.33
C VAL A 286 24.36 0.86 -6.82
N VAL A 287 24.23 1.89 -5.98
CA VAL A 287 25.39 2.58 -5.39
C VAL A 287 26.27 1.57 -4.63
N GLU A 288 27.59 1.68 -4.80
CA GLU A 288 28.54 0.76 -4.16
C GLU A 288 28.32 0.66 -2.65
N ASN A 289 28.43 -0.56 -2.11
CA ASN A 289 28.22 -0.87 -0.70
C ASN A 289 26.80 -0.55 -0.14
N HIS A 290 25.81 -0.28 -1.00
CA HIS A 290 24.43 -0.07 -0.57
C HIS A 290 23.79 -1.39 -0.15
N SER A 291 23.57 -1.56 1.15
CA SER A 291 22.95 -2.77 1.70
C SER A 291 21.43 -2.66 1.71
N VAL A 292 20.81 -3.58 0.96
CA VAL A 292 19.35 -3.75 0.88
C VAL A 292 18.91 -4.78 1.92
N SER A 293 18.13 -4.33 2.90
CA SER A 293 17.51 -5.18 3.91
C SER A 293 16.08 -4.71 4.18
N PRO A 294 15.14 -5.61 4.50
CA PRO A 294 13.77 -5.21 4.83
C PRO A 294 13.73 -4.33 6.09
N ASN A 295 12.82 -3.38 6.11
CA ASN A 295 12.44 -2.62 7.29
C ASN A 295 11.33 -3.35 8.03
N VAL A 296 11.29 -3.20 9.35
CA VAL A 296 10.20 -3.72 10.18
C VAL A 296 9.06 -2.69 10.15
N SER A 297 8.18 -2.81 9.16
CA SER A 297 6.96 -2.01 9.04
C SER A 297 5.77 -2.89 8.60
N ILE A 298 4.56 -2.33 8.68
CA ILE A 298 3.33 -2.91 8.15
C ILE A 298 3.42 -3.07 6.64
N LEU A 299 4.03 -2.10 5.98
CA LEU A 299 4.41 -2.19 4.57
C LEU A 299 5.88 -2.54 4.47
N LEU A 300 6.21 -3.52 3.63
CA LEU A 300 7.58 -3.98 3.49
C LEU A 300 8.37 -2.99 2.63
N TYR A 301 9.25 -2.24 3.29
CA TYR A 301 10.20 -1.31 2.66
C TYR A 301 11.63 -1.77 2.81
N THR A 302 12.54 -1.16 2.05
CA THR A 302 13.97 -1.26 2.32
C THR A 302 14.34 -0.28 3.43
N LYS A 303 15.13 -0.75 4.41
CA LYS A 303 15.50 0.01 5.62
C LYS A 303 16.30 1.28 5.32
N ARG A 304 17.05 1.29 4.21
CA ARG A 304 17.93 2.40 3.81
C ARG A 304 17.57 2.97 2.44
N GLY A 305 16.35 2.72 1.97
CA GLY A 305 15.97 3.04 0.60
C GLY A 305 16.69 2.16 -0.42
N LEU A 306 16.52 2.50 -1.69
CA LEU A 306 17.17 1.87 -2.84
C LEU A 306 17.93 2.95 -3.62
N ARG A 307 19.18 3.20 -3.24
CA ARG A 307 20.00 4.22 -3.90
C ARG A 307 20.58 3.69 -5.20
N LEU A 308 20.20 4.33 -6.30
CA LEU A 308 20.70 4.05 -7.64
C LEU A 308 21.42 5.27 -8.22
N GLY A 309 22.45 5.03 -9.02
CA GLY A 309 23.03 5.98 -9.96
C GLY A 309 22.56 5.71 -11.39
N PHE A 310 22.70 6.74 -12.23
CA PHE A 310 22.25 6.77 -13.64
C PHE A 310 23.41 7.06 -14.60
#